data_AF-A0A1X7PYJ3-F1
#
_entry.id   AF-A0A1X7PYJ3-F1
#
_cell.length_a   1.000
_cell.length_b   1.000
_cell.length_c   1.000
_cell.angle_alpha   90.00
_cell.angle_beta   90.00
_cell.angle_gamma   90.00
#
_symmetry.space_group_name_H-M   'P 1'
#
loop_
_entity.id
_entity.type
_entity.pdbx_description
1 polymer ?
#
loop_
_entity_poly.entity_id
_entity_poly.type
_entity_poly.pdbx_seq_one_letter_code
_entity_poly.pdbx_strand_id
1 'polypeptide(L)'
;MLIATSNCLETGGDMGHLLGWDGPALLVFLPGQHPRRSLFRQLEKDFLVLDCLETPSSTSALLMDILSFLKVHFENESWPLLYMDRPCEPAFVKAQGELGRRHPGDLEAAFSSQGALATLRLGEMIATSPVLRDVLSFMCENRIEDRQMVDLLNLSFSGARA
;
A
#
# COMPACT_ATOMS: atom_id res chain seq x y z
N MET A 1 2.66 7.55 2.19
CA MET A 1 2.09 6.43 2.96
C MET A 1 2.69 5.11 2.51
N LEU A 2 3.23 4.35 3.45
CA LEU A 2 3.55 2.93 3.28
C LEU A 2 2.36 2.09 3.77
N ILE A 3 1.96 1.08 2.99
CA ILE A 3 1.02 0.03 3.38
C ILE A 3 1.77 -1.28 3.23
N ALA A 4 2.06 -1.96 4.33
CA ALA A 4 2.73 -3.25 4.32
C ALA A 4 1.83 -4.31 4.96
N THR A 5 1.61 -5.44 4.27
CA THR A 5 0.87 -6.56 4.85
C THR A 5 1.76 -7.40 5.75
N SER A 6 1.16 -8.28 6.56
CA SER A 6 1.89 -9.25 7.38
C SER A 6 2.72 -10.24 6.55
N ASN A 7 2.49 -10.36 5.24
CA ASN A 7 3.37 -11.12 4.35
C ASN A 7 4.76 -10.46 4.20
N CYS A 8 4.93 -9.21 4.62
CA CYS A 8 6.23 -8.54 4.69
C CYS A 8 7.07 -8.96 5.91
N LEU A 9 6.47 -9.65 6.90
CA LEU A 9 7.20 -10.08 8.10
C LEU A 9 8.24 -11.13 7.74
N GLU A 10 9.50 -10.85 8.08
CA GLU A 10 10.54 -11.88 8.04
C GLU A 10 10.32 -12.93 9.14
N THR A 11 10.99 -14.08 9.00
CA THR A 11 10.93 -15.14 10.01
C THR A 11 11.47 -14.61 11.34
N GLY A 12 10.59 -14.39 12.32
CA GLY A 12 10.93 -13.76 13.60
C GLY A 12 10.19 -12.44 13.87
N GLY A 13 9.48 -11.89 12.89
CA GLY A 13 8.63 -10.71 13.03
C GLY A 13 9.39 -9.39 13.07
N ASP A 14 10.61 -9.36 12.53
CA ASP A 14 11.37 -8.12 12.38
C ASP A 14 10.81 -7.27 11.24
N MET A 15 10.58 -6.00 11.54
CA MET A 15 10.06 -4.97 10.63
C MET A 15 11.05 -3.83 10.45
N GLY A 16 12.31 -3.98 10.89
CA GLY A 16 13.35 -2.97 10.74
C GLY A 16 13.58 -2.55 9.28
N HIS A 17 13.25 -3.42 8.32
CA HIS A 17 13.31 -3.11 6.89
C HIS A 17 12.29 -2.04 6.45
N LEU A 18 11.15 -1.90 7.15
CA LEU A 18 10.12 -0.90 6.85
C LEU A 18 10.51 0.50 7.34
N LEU A 19 11.48 0.62 8.25
CA LEU A 19 12.00 1.89 8.76
C LEU A 19 12.72 2.74 7.69
N GLY A 20 12.95 2.19 6.50
CA GLY A 20 13.42 2.97 5.35
C GLY A 20 12.39 4.00 4.83
N TRP A 21 11.15 3.94 5.32
CA TRP A 21 10.09 4.88 4.95
C TRP A 21 10.00 6.05 5.94
N ASP A 22 10.18 7.29 5.45
CA ASP A 22 10.20 8.49 6.28
C ASP A 22 8.80 9.08 6.59
N GLY A 23 7.73 8.48 6.09
CA GLY A 23 6.37 9.01 6.19
C GLY A 23 5.41 8.10 6.98
N PRO A 24 4.10 8.35 6.90
CA PRO A 24 3.11 7.49 7.53
C PRO A 24 3.20 6.07 7.03
N ALA A 25 3.11 5.11 7.95
CA ALA A 25 3.19 3.69 7.65
C ALA A 25 2.05 2.92 8.35
N LEU A 26 1.40 2.05 7.58
CA LEU A 26 0.32 1.18 8.00
C LEU A 26 0.76 -0.27 7.85
N LEU A 27 0.62 -1.04 8.93
CA LEU A 27 0.78 -2.49 8.95
C LEU A 27 -0.57 -3.16 8.93
N VAL A 28 -0.78 -4.05 7.97
CA VAL A 28 -2.03 -4.79 7.77
C VAL A 28 -1.79 -6.25 8.10
N PHE A 29 -2.35 -6.73 9.21
CA PHE A 29 -2.31 -8.15 9.56
C PHE A 29 -3.42 -8.91 8.85
N LEU A 30 -3.02 -9.82 7.96
CA LEU A 30 -3.95 -10.69 7.26
C LEU A 30 -4.45 -11.82 8.19
N PRO A 31 -5.63 -12.40 7.92
CA PRO A 31 -6.22 -13.40 8.80
C PRO A 31 -5.28 -14.56 9.10
N GLY A 32 -5.24 -14.94 10.38
CA GLY A 32 -4.38 -16.04 10.84
C GLY A 32 -2.91 -15.64 11.09
N GLN A 33 -2.50 -14.41 10.75
CA GLN A 33 -1.15 -13.89 11.02
C GLN A 33 -1.14 -12.85 12.16
N HIS A 34 -2.06 -12.96 13.11
CA HIS A 34 -2.20 -11.98 14.19
C HIS A 34 -0.95 -11.94 15.09
N PRO A 35 -0.39 -10.75 15.35
CA PRO A 35 0.77 -10.62 16.22
C PRO A 35 0.32 -10.86 17.66
N ARG A 36 1.24 -11.33 18.51
CA ARG A 36 0.99 -11.36 19.95
C ARG A 36 0.71 -9.93 20.44
N ARG A 37 -0.18 -9.77 21.42
CA ARG A 37 -0.52 -8.45 22.00
C ARG A 37 0.70 -7.62 22.41
N SER A 38 1.78 -8.25 22.87
CA SER A 38 3.03 -7.58 23.22
C SER A 38 3.74 -6.98 22.02
N LEU A 39 3.73 -7.67 20.88
CA LEU A 39 4.29 -7.19 19.61
C LEU A 39 3.40 -6.09 19.01
N PHE A 40 2.08 -6.25 19.08
CA PHE A 40 1.13 -5.23 18.61
C PHE A 40 1.39 -3.87 19.26
N ARG A 41 1.51 -3.83 20.60
CA ARG A 41 1.82 -2.59 21.34
C ARG A 41 3.19 -1.99 21.04
N GLN A 42 4.14 -2.80 20.58
CA GLN A 42 5.45 -2.31 20.16
C GLN A 42 5.33 -1.65 18.79
N LEU A 43 4.63 -2.30 17.86
CA LEU A 43 4.41 -1.80 16.51
C LEU A 43 3.58 -0.52 16.48
N GLU A 44 2.56 -0.39 17.35
CA GLU A 44 1.72 0.83 17.45
C GLU A 44 2.50 2.11 17.81
N LYS A 45 3.76 2.00 18.26
CA LYS A 45 4.61 3.17 18.51
C LYS A 45 5.12 3.82 17.22
N ASP A 46 5.35 3.00 16.21
CA ASP A 46 6.02 3.40 14.98
C ASP A 46 5.08 3.30 13.76
N PHE A 47 3.97 2.56 13.89
CA PHE A 47 3.05 2.24 12.80
C PHE A 47 1.59 2.36 13.22
N LEU A 48 0.71 2.73 12.28
CA LEU A 48 -0.70 2.39 12.39
C LEU A 48 -0.85 0.89 12.13
N VAL A 49 -1.69 0.21 12.91
CA VAL A 49 -1.91 -1.22 12.76
C VAL A 49 -3.37 -1.51 12.48
N LEU A 50 -3.64 -2.24 11.40
CA LEU A 50 -4.95 -2.74 11.02
C LEU A 50 -4.93 -4.26 11.09
N ASP A 51 -5.89 -4.84 11.81
CA ASP A 51 -6.05 -6.28 11.93
C ASP A 51 -7.27 -6.74 11.11
N CYS A 52 -7.03 -7.48 10.02
CA CYS A 52 -8.09 -7.98 9.16
C CYS A 52 -8.72 -9.23 9.76
N LEU A 53 -10.02 -9.15 10.07
CA LEU A 53 -10.79 -10.30 10.58
C LEU A 53 -11.19 -11.27 9.47
N GLU A 54 -11.31 -10.77 8.23
CA GLU A 54 -11.67 -11.55 7.05
C GLU A 54 -10.64 -11.33 5.94
N THR A 55 -10.47 -12.33 5.08
CA THR A 55 -9.52 -12.25 3.97
C THR A 55 -10.07 -11.28 2.94
N PRO A 56 -9.32 -10.22 2.56
CA PRO A 56 -9.75 -9.33 1.50
C PRO A 56 -9.98 -10.10 0.20
N SER A 57 -11.03 -9.76 -0.53
CA SER A 57 -11.37 -10.41 -1.80
C SER A 57 -10.36 -10.12 -2.91
N SER A 58 -9.63 -9.01 -2.80
CA SER A 58 -8.56 -8.57 -3.72
C SER A 58 -7.68 -7.50 -3.07
N THR A 59 -6.54 -7.18 -3.71
CA THR A 59 -5.69 -6.06 -3.27
C THR A 59 -6.41 -4.72 -3.42
N SER A 60 -7.22 -4.55 -4.48
CA SER A 60 -8.06 -3.36 -4.70
C SER A 60 -9.07 -3.14 -3.57
N ALA A 61 -9.73 -4.20 -3.10
CA ALA A 61 -10.67 -4.14 -1.99
C ALA A 61 -9.97 -3.70 -0.70
N LEU A 62 -8.80 -4.31 -0.41
CA LEU A 62 -7.99 -3.92 0.74
C LEU A 62 -7.57 -2.44 0.68
N LEU A 63 -7.04 -2.00 -0.47
CA LEU A 63 -6.62 -0.60 -0.66
C LEU A 63 -7.78 0.38 -0.50
N MET A 64 -8.97 0.02 -1.00
CA MET A 64 -10.16 0.85 -0.89
C MET A 64 -10.64 0.98 0.57
N ASP A 65 -10.68 -0.13 1.30
CA ASP A 65 -11.01 -0.13 2.73
C ASP A 65 -10.03 0.76 3.49
N ILE A 66 -8.72 0.56 3.27
CA ILE A 66 -7.65 1.35 3.90
C ILE A 66 -7.80 2.84 3.61
N LEU A 67 -7.97 3.23 2.35
CA LEU A 67 -8.09 4.63 1.95
C LEU A 67 -9.39 5.26 2.49
N SER A 68 -10.44 4.47 2.68
CA SER A 68 -11.67 4.95 3.31
C SER A 68 -11.52 5.11 4.83
N PHE A 69 -10.87 4.16 5.51
CA PHE A 69 -10.62 4.24 6.95
C PHE A 69 -9.68 5.39 7.30
N LEU A 70 -8.65 5.60 6.48
CA LEU A 70 -7.58 6.55 6.78
C LEU A 70 -7.78 7.90 6.09
N LYS A 71 -8.96 8.12 5.50
CA LYS A 71 -9.35 9.38 4.85
C LYS A 71 -9.06 10.59 5.75
N VAL A 72 -9.47 10.54 7.01
CA VAL A 72 -9.30 11.66 7.97
C VAL A 72 -7.84 11.80 8.41
N HIS A 73 -7.07 10.71 8.44
CA HIS A 73 -5.68 10.73 8.89
C HIS A 73 -4.71 11.22 7.81
N PHE A 74 -5.06 11.11 6.53
CA PHE A 74 -4.13 11.38 5.43
C PHE A 74 -4.57 12.46 4.45
N GLU A 75 -5.75 13.05 4.62
CA GLU A 75 -6.19 14.22 3.83
C GLU A 75 -5.25 15.44 3.94
N ASN A 76 -4.45 15.54 5.02
CA ASN A 76 -3.56 16.67 5.26
C ASN A 76 -2.09 16.43 4.92
N GLU A 77 -1.73 15.23 4.43
CA GLU A 77 -0.33 14.88 4.19
C GLU A 77 -0.08 14.43 2.75
N SER A 78 0.74 15.19 2.01
CA SER A 78 1.16 14.82 0.67
C SER A 78 2.32 13.84 0.72
N TRP A 79 2.02 12.56 0.51
CA TRP A 79 3.04 11.51 0.43
C TRP A 79 2.78 10.58 -0.75
N PRO A 80 3.83 10.04 -1.40
CA PRO A 80 3.65 8.94 -2.33
C PRO A 80 3.09 7.72 -1.60
N LEU A 81 2.37 6.86 -2.30
CA LEU A 81 1.86 5.61 -1.74
C LEU A 81 2.76 4.46 -2.16
N LEU A 82 3.17 3.63 -1.21
CA LEU A 82 3.83 2.35 -1.48
C LEU A 82 3.03 1.24 -0.79
N TYR A 83 2.47 0.33 -1.58
CA TYR A 83 1.92 -0.93 -1.11
C TYR A 83 2.96 -2.05 -1.25
N MET A 84 3.06 -2.92 -0.25
CA MET A 84 3.92 -4.09 -0.20
C MET A 84 3.20 -5.29 0.38
N ASP A 85 3.26 -6.42 -0.33
CA ASP A 85 2.74 -7.73 0.11
C ASP A 85 3.84 -8.80 0.20
N ARG A 86 5.10 -8.37 0.25
CA ARG A 86 6.24 -9.27 0.39
C ARG A 86 7.41 -8.55 1.08
N PRO A 87 8.35 -9.31 1.66
CA PRO A 87 9.55 -8.72 2.23
C PRO A 87 10.40 -8.05 1.15
N CYS A 88 10.91 -6.87 1.46
CA CYS A 88 11.86 -6.13 0.63
C CYS A 88 12.96 -5.54 1.50
N GLU A 89 14.12 -5.29 0.90
CA GLU A 89 15.24 -4.66 1.61
C GLU A 89 14.92 -3.20 2.01
N PRO A 90 15.45 -2.69 3.14
CA PRO A 90 15.21 -1.31 3.55
C PRO A 90 15.66 -0.27 2.50
N ALA A 91 16.72 -0.57 1.74
CA ALA A 91 17.19 0.28 0.65
C ALA A 91 16.13 0.42 -0.47
N PHE A 92 15.37 -0.65 -0.74
CA PHE A 92 14.27 -0.62 -1.68
C PHE A 92 13.14 0.28 -1.19
N VAL A 93 12.71 0.13 0.07
CA VAL A 93 11.64 0.93 0.67
C VAL A 93 11.96 2.42 0.59
N LYS A 94 13.19 2.79 0.98
CA LYS A 94 13.68 4.18 0.88
C LYS A 94 13.68 4.69 -0.55
N ALA A 95 14.20 3.90 -1.50
CA ALA A 95 14.26 4.28 -2.90
C ALA A 95 12.87 4.52 -3.50
N GLN A 96 11.88 3.68 -3.18
CA GLN A 96 10.50 3.85 -3.63
C GLN A 96 9.87 5.14 -3.08
N GLY A 97 10.15 5.47 -1.82
CA GLY A 97 9.76 6.75 -1.23
C GLY A 97 10.37 7.93 -1.97
N GLU A 98 11.67 7.91 -2.26
CA GLU A 98 12.33 8.97 -3.04
C GLU A 98 11.79 9.09 -4.47
N LEU A 99 11.58 7.97 -5.16
CA LEU A 99 11.05 7.93 -6.52
C LEU A 99 9.63 8.49 -6.59
N GLY A 100 8.77 8.12 -5.64
CA GLY A 100 7.39 8.62 -5.58
C GLY A 100 7.29 10.13 -5.39
N ARG A 101 8.28 10.74 -4.71
CA ARG A 101 8.41 12.19 -4.56
C ARG A 101 8.96 12.85 -5.83
N ARG A 102 10.03 12.28 -6.41
CA ARG A 102 10.67 12.83 -7.63
C ARG A 102 9.78 12.72 -8.87
N HIS A 103 8.93 11.70 -8.92
CA HIS A 103 8.05 11.41 -10.04
C HIS A 103 6.59 11.35 -9.55
N PRO A 104 5.99 12.50 -9.21
CA PRO A 104 4.69 12.54 -8.52
C PRO A 104 3.53 12.00 -9.37
N GLY A 105 3.66 12.01 -10.70
CA GLY A 105 2.66 11.45 -11.63
C GLY A 105 2.96 10.05 -12.14
N ASP A 106 3.97 9.36 -11.60
CA ASP A 106 4.32 8.01 -12.04
C ASP A 106 3.67 6.93 -11.17
N LEU A 107 3.36 5.81 -11.80
CA LEU A 107 2.89 4.58 -11.18
C LEU A 107 3.83 3.44 -11.56
N GLU A 108 4.11 2.56 -10.62
CA GLU A 108 4.89 1.35 -10.86
C GLU A 108 4.35 0.18 -10.05
N ALA A 109 4.25 -1.00 -10.66
CA ALA A 109 3.72 -2.18 -10.01
C ALA A 109 4.58 -3.41 -10.32
N ALA A 110 4.69 -4.31 -9.35
CA ALA A 110 5.30 -5.62 -9.53
C ALA A 110 4.36 -6.71 -9.02
N PHE A 111 4.39 -7.87 -9.68
CA PHE A 111 3.55 -9.00 -9.35
C PHE A 111 4.40 -10.18 -8.89
N SER A 112 3.83 -11.00 -8.01
CA SER A 112 4.40 -12.28 -7.62
C SER A 112 4.41 -13.28 -8.79
N SER A 113 5.12 -14.40 -8.62
CA SER A 113 5.10 -15.52 -9.58
C SER A 113 3.70 -16.12 -9.77
N GLN A 114 2.80 -15.94 -8.79
CA GLN A 114 1.41 -16.39 -8.83
C GLN A 114 0.47 -15.36 -9.46
N GLY A 115 0.98 -14.19 -9.86
CA GLY A 115 0.21 -13.13 -10.50
C GLY A 115 -0.49 -12.15 -9.56
N ALA A 116 -0.40 -12.35 -8.24
CA ALA A 116 -0.90 -11.40 -7.24
C ALA A 116 0.00 -10.14 -7.15
N LEU A 117 -0.58 -8.98 -6.81
CA LEU A 117 0.18 -7.74 -6.66
C LEU A 117 1.15 -7.83 -5.48
N ALA A 118 2.45 -7.72 -5.78
CA ALA A 118 3.50 -7.78 -4.76
C ALA A 118 3.90 -6.39 -4.26
N THR A 119 3.98 -5.41 -5.16
CA THR A 119 4.26 -4.02 -4.82
C THR A 119 3.51 -3.07 -5.74
N LEU A 120 3.07 -1.93 -5.23
CA LEU A 120 2.51 -0.83 -6.03
C LEU A 120 3.01 0.50 -5.47
N ARG A 121 3.72 1.27 -6.29
CA ARG A 121 4.09 2.66 -6.02
C ARG A 121 3.18 3.59 -6.80
N LEU A 122 2.57 4.53 -6.10
CA LEU A 122 1.91 5.70 -6.67
C LEU A 122 2.73 6.93 -6.29
N GLY A 123 3.10 7.76 -7.26
CA GLY A 123 3.67 9.07 -7.00
C GLY A 123 2.69 9.97 -6.23
N GLU A 124 3.22 11.02 -5.60
CA GLU A 124 2.44 11.92 -4.73
C GLU A 124 1.13 12.42 -5.37
N MET A 125 1.18 12.91 -6.62
CA MET A 125 0.01 13.47 -7.30
C MET A 125 -1.08 12.42 -7.55
N ILE A 126 -0.69 11.17 -7.83
CA ILE A 126 -1.65 10.07 -7.97
C ILE A 126 -2.21 9.67 -6.60
N ALA A 127 -1.32 9.48 -5.62
CA ALA A 127 -1.67 9.03 -4.27
C ALA A 127 -2.64 9.99 -3.55
N THR A 128 -2.50 11.30 -3.78
CA THR A 128 -3.37 12.33 -3.21
C THR A 128 -4.49 12.76 -4.16
N SER A 129 -4.65 12.10 -5.31
CA SER A 129 -5.68 12.48 -6.26
C SER A 129 -7.07 12.21 -5.69
N PRO A 130 -8.00 13.18 -5.72
CA PRO A 130 -9.38 12.94 -5.30
C PRO A 130 -10.06 11.87 -6.17
N VAL A 131 -9.61 11.70 -7.42
CA VAL A 131 -10.16 10.74 -8.39
C VAL A 131 -9.69 9.31 -8.09
N LEU A 132 -8.58 9.11 -7.37
CA LEU A 132 -8.09 7.77 -7.03
C LEU A 132 -9.13 6.94 -6.29
N ARG A 133 -9.89 7.58 -5.39
CA ARG A 133 -10.93 6.90 -4.63
C ARG A 133 -12.07 6.42 -5.53
N ASP A 134 -12.52 7.26 -6.45
CA ASP A 134 -13.61 6.92 -7.36
C ASP A 134 -13.22 5.75 -8.27
N VAL A 135 -11.96 5.77 -8.75
CA VAL A 135 -11.38 4.70 -9.56
C VAL A 135 -11.32 3.38 -8.78
N LEU A 136 -10.84 3.41 -7.53
CA LEU A 136 -10.79 2.22 -6.67
C LEU A 136 -12.19 1.71 -6.29
N SER A 137 -13.15 2.60 -6.03
CA SER A 137 -14.54 2.23 -5.76
C SER A 137 -15.13 1.47 -6.94
N PHE A 138 -14.96 2.01 -8.16
CA PHE A 138 -15.39 1.33 -9.39
C PHE A 138 -14.76 -0.06 -9.53
N MET A 139 -13.46 -0.19 -9.26
CA MET A 139 -12.76 -1.48 -9.34
C MET A 139 -13.31 -2.51 -8.34
N CYS A 140 -13.64 -2.08 -7.12
CA CYS A 140 -14.19 -2.93 -6.08
C CYS A 140 -15.60 -3.43 -6.46
N GLU A 141 -16.47 -2.54 -6.91
CA GLU A 141 -17.84 -2.87 -7.35
C GLU A 141 -17.85 -3.87 -8.51
N ASN A 142 -16.86 -3.79 -9.39
CA ASN A 142 -16.75 -4.62 -10.60
C ASN A 142 -15.84 -5.85 -10.43
N ARG A 143 -15.32 -6.11 -9.22
CA ARG A 143 -14.44 -7.25 -8.91
C ARG A 143 -13.24 -7.37 -9.85
N ILE A 144 -12.59 -6.23 -10.11
CA ILE A 144 -11.43 -6.14 -11.00
C ILE A 144 -10.22 -6.83 -10.37
N GLU A 145 -9.56 -7.71 -11.13
CA GLU A 145 -8.34 -8.40 -10.70
C GLU A 145 -7.13 -7.46 -10.63
N ASP A 146 -6.12 -7.82 -9.83
CA ASP A 146 -4.95 -6.97 -9.55
C ASP A 146 -4.24 -6.44 -10.81
N ARG A 147 -4.11 -7.25 -11.87
CA ARG A 147 -3.49 -6.81 -13.14
C ARG A 147 -4.34 -5.76 -13.84
N GLN A 148 -5.64 -6.04 -13.96
CA GLN A 148 -6.60 -5.11 -14.57
C GLN A 148 -6.72 -3.82 -13.76
N MET A 149 -6.60 -3.90 -12.42
CA MET A 149 -6.54 -2.75 -11.53
C MET A 149 -5.36 -1.85 -11.90
N VAL A 150 -4.15 -2.42 -12.04
CA VAL A 150 -2.96 -1.65 -12.45
C VAL A 150 -3.13 -1.05 -13.85
N ASP A 151 -3.70 -1.79 -14.80
CA ASP A 151 -3.97 -1.29 -16.14
C ASP A 151 -4.94 -0.11 -16.14
N LEU A 152 -6.01 -0.18 -15.35
CA LEU A 152 -6.98 0.90 -15.19
C LEU A 152 -6.39 2.11 -14.47
N LEU A 153 -5.55 1.90 -13.45
CA LEU A 153 -4.82 3.00 -12.79
C LEU A 153 -3.89 3.68 -13.80
N ASN A 154 -3.15 2.91 -14.60
CA ASN A 154 -2.36 3.47 -15.69
C ASN A 154 -3.25 4.26 -16.63
N LEU A 155 -4.31 3.69 -17.20
CA LEU A 155 -5.21 4.43 -18.10
C LEU A 155 -5.78 5.72 -17.50
N SER A 156 -6.05 5.74 -16.19
CA SER A 156 -6.66 6.88 -15.50
C SER A 156 -5.66 8.01 -15.19
N PHE A 157 -4.39 7.67 -14.94
CA PHE A 157 -3.38 8.63 -14.47
C PHE A 157 -2.22 8.86 -15.45
N SER A 158 -2.12 8.04 -16.48
CA SER A 158 -1.09 8.09 -17.53
C SER A 158 -1.28 9.24 -18.54
N GLY A 159 -2.37 10.02 -18.41
CA GLY A 159 -2.68 11.17 -19.26
C GLY A 159 -1.78 12.40 -19.09
N ALA A 160 -0.76 12.35 -18.23
CA ALA A 160 0.19 13.45 -17.98
C ALA A 160 1.58 13.23 -18.62
N ARG A 161 1.70 12.32 -19.61
CA ARG A 161 2.89 12.17 -20.46
C ARG A 161 2.65 12.75 -21.86
N ALA A 162 2.33 14.04 -21.93
CA ALA A 162 2.27 14.83 -23.16
C ALA A 162 3.29 15.97 -23.08
#